data_AF-A0A7W9FR98-F1
#
_entry.id   AF-A0A7W9FR98-F1
#
_cell.length_a   1.000
_cell.length_b   1.000
_cell.length_c   1.000
_cell.angle_alpha   90.00
_cell.angle_beta   90.00
_cell.angle_gamma   90.00
#
_symmetry.space_group_name_H-M   'P 1'
#
loop_
_entity.id
_entity.type
_entity.pdbx_description
1 polymer ?
#
loop_
_entity_poly.entity_id
_entity_poly.type
_entity_poly.pdbx_seq_one_letter_code
_entity_poly.pdbx_strand_id
1 'polypeptide(L)'
;MSLVVATRHGRLSAEEISGACRDAGLPGWRAVIRKAETGDYVCALRTPDYCVVRQTGRIVIRYGRDSPDAFARAVTAAQRTLPPTRH
;
A
#
# COMPACT_ATOMS: atom_id res chain seq x y z
N MET A 1 -2.94 8.07 17.19
CA MET A 1 -3.45 8.55 15.88
C MET A 1 -3.55 7.38 14.93
N SER A 2 -4.76 6.86 14.73
CA SER A 2 -5.01 5.66 13.93
C SER A 2 -5.23 6.06 12.46
N LEU A 3 -4.39 5.58 11.56
CA LEU A 3 -4.40 5.95 10.14
C LEU A 3 -5.47 5.14 9.40
N VAL A 4 -6.64 5.74 9.16
CA VAL A 4 -7.83 5.08 8.56
C VAL A 4 -7.80 5.19 7.04
N VAL A 5 -7.87 4.11 6.25
CA VAL A 5 -8.07 4.19 4.78
C VAL A 5 -9.55 4.43 4.47
N ALA A 6 -9.84 5.40 3.60
CA ALA A 6 -11.20 5.70 3.15
C ALA A 6 -11.33 5.31 1.67
N THR A 7 -12.12 4.28 1.39
CA THR A 7 -12.63 4.00 0.04
C THR A 7 -14.13 4.26 0.02
N ARG A 8 -14.70 4.47 -1.17
CA ARG A 8 -16.13 4.79 -1.41
C ARG A 8 -17.10 3.66 -0.99
N HIS A 9 -16.58 2.50 -0.56
CA HIS A 9 -17.35 1.32 -0.13
C HIS A 9 -17.26 0.98 1.36
N GLY A 10 -16.76 1.89 2.19
CA GLY A 10 -16.62 1.67 3.62
C GLY A 10 -15.15 1.68 4.06
N ARG A 11 -14.95 1.96 5.34
CA ARG A 11 -13.62 1.89 5.98
C ARG A 11 -13.14 0.45 5.93
N LEU A 12 -12.14 0.17 5.10
CA LEU A 12 -11.38 -1.08 5.23
C LEU A 12 -10.61 -1.00 6.54
N SER A 13 -10.80 -2.00 7.38
CA SER A 13 -10.04 -2.21 8.60
C SER A 13 -8.55 -2.43 8.28
N ALA A 14 -7.69 -2.18 9.27
CA ALA A 14 -6.26 -2.45 9.12
C ALA A 14 -5.99 -3.95 8.81
N GLU A 15 -6.89 -4.83 9.22
CA GLU A 15 -6.83 -6.27 8.95
C GLU A 15 -7.14 -6.59 7.49
N GLU A 16 -8.22 -6.03 6.92
CA GLU A 16 -8.56 -6.22 5.51
C GLU A 16 -7.46 -5.72 4.57
N ILE A 17 -6.85 -4.58 4.90
CA ILE A 17 -5.71 -4.03 4.16
C ILE A 17 -4.49 -4.95 4.26
N SER A 18 -4.22 -5.50 5.45
CA SER A 18 -3.11 -6.43 5.65
C SER A 18 -3.34 -7.76 4.93
N GLY A 19 -4.60 -8.22 4.86
CA GLY A 19 -5.03 -9.37 4.06
C GLY A 19 -4.78 -9.13 2.57
N ALA A 20 -5.26 -8.01 2.02
CA ALA A 20 -5.05 -7.66 0.61
C ALA A 20 -3.56 -7.56 0.22
N CYS A 21 -2.70 -7.04 1.11
CA CYS A 21 -1.25 -7.05 0.88
C CYS A 21 -0.66 -8.47 0.87
N ARG A 22 -1.10 -9.34 1.80
CA ARG A 22 -0.64 -10.74 1.87
C ARG A 22 -1.05 -11.50 0.62
N ASP A 23 -2.31 -11.39 0.20
CA ASP A 23 -2.84 -12.05 -0.99
C ASP A 23 -2.14 -11.57 -2.28
N ALA A 24 -1.64 -10.33 -2.26
CA ALA A 24 -0.82 -9.75 -3.31
C ALA A 24 0.69 -10.13 -3.24
N GLY A 25 1.07 -11.06 -2.36
CA GLY A 25 2.47 -11.52 -2.23
C GLY A 25 3.39 -10.55 -1.49
N LEU A 26 2.83 -9.63 -0.70
CA LEU A 26 3.56 -8.65 0.12
C LEU A 26 3.29 -8.89 1.63
N PRO A 27 3.75 -10.03 2.19
CA PRO A 27 3.46 -10.38 3.57
C PRO A 27 4.00 -9.34 4.56
N GLY A 28 3.14 -8.89 5.48
CA GLY A 28 3.46 -7.90 6.51
C GLY A 28 3.57 -6.46 6.01
N TRP A 29 3.42 -6.21 4.69
CA TRP A 29 3.34 -4.86 4.16
C TRP A 29 2.01 -4.22 4.55
N ARG A 30 2.01 -2.89 4.70
CA ARG A 30 0.81 -2.11 5.00
C ARG A 30 0.52 -1.12 3.89
N ALA A 31 -0.73 -1.07 3.44
CA ALA A 31 -1.19 -0.11 2.44
C ALA A 31 -2.03 1.01 3.06
N VAL A 32 -1.96 2.19 2.44
CA VAL A 32 -2.80 3.32 2.79
C VAL A 32 -3.29 3.93 1.49
N ILE A 33 -4.61 3.99 1.30
CA ILE A 33 -5.22 4.60 0.12
C ILE A 33 -5.95 5.88 0.53
N ARG A 34 -5.72 6.96 -0.22
CA ARG A 34 -6.33 8.27 -0.02
C ARG A 34 -6.83 8.81 -1.35
N LYS A 35 -7.89 9.61 -1.30
CA LYS A 35 -8.24 10.47 -2.42
C LYS A 35 -7.35 11.72 -2.37
N ALA A 36 -6.68 12.04 -3.47
CA ALA A 36 -5.90 13.25 -3.65
C ALA A 36 -6.83 14.44 -3.97
N GLU A 37 -6.35 15.66 -3.74
CA GLU A 37 -7.10 16.90 -4.04
C GLU A 37 -7.39 17.05 -5.53
N THR A 38 -6.55 16.48 -6.40
CA THR A 38 -6.73 16.48 -7.87
C THR A 38 -7.87 15.59 -8.36
N GLY A 39 -8.47 14.79 -7.49
CA GLY A 39 -9.52 13.82 -7.83
C GLY A 39 -9.02 12.38 -8.00
N ASP A 40 -7.71 12.19 -8.20
CA ASP A 40 -7.05 10.88 -8.27
C ASP A 40 -7.00 10.18 -6.91
N TYR A 41 -6.63 8.90 -6.91
CA TYR A 41 -6.33 8.15 -5.69
C TYR A 41 -4.84 7.89 -5.57
N VAL A 42 -4.30 8.01 -4.36
CA VAL A 42 -2.92 7.68 -4.03
C VAL A 42 -2.89 6.48 -3.10
N CYS A 43 -2.04 5.50 -3.43
CA CYS A 43 -1.73 4.37 -2.58
C CYS A 43 -0.28 4.46 -2.11
N ALA A 44 -0.07 4.34 -0.80
CA ALA A 44 1.23 4.22 -0.16
C ALA A 44 1.37 2.82 0.48
N LEU A 45 2.34 2.04 0.01
CA LEU A 45 2.72 0.73 0.54
C LEU A 45 4.01 0.84 1.34
N ARG A 46 4.07 0.20 2.51
CA ARG A 46 5.24 0.25 3.41
C ARG A 46 5.65 -1.15 3.82
N THR A 47 6.96 -1.41 3.87
CA THR A 47 7.50 -2.67 4.40
C THR A 47 7.24 -2.78 5.90
N PRO A 48 7.24 -4.01 6.47
CA PRO A 48 7.04 -4.22 7.90
C PRO A 48 8.08 -3.48 8.77
N ASP A 49 9.31 -3.34 8.28
CA ASP A 49 10.43 -2.67 8.95
C ASP A 49 10.48 -1.16 8.69
N TYR A 50 9.48 -0.59 8.01
CA TYR A 50 9.46 0.83 7.67
C TYR A 50 9.45 1.72 8.92
N CYS A 51 10.51 2.53 9.08
CA CYS A 51 10.61 3.51 10.16
C CYS A 51 11.22 4.82 9.62
N VAL A 52 10.41 5.89 9.63
CA VAL A 52 10.83 7.21 9.14
C VAL A 52 11.98 7.80 9.96
N VAL A 53 11.96 7.61 11.29
CA VAL A 53 12.99 8.14 12.21
C VAL A 53 14.32 7.43 12.01
N ARG A 54 14.27 6.12 11.80
CA ARG A 54 15.47 5.28 11.61
C ARG A 54 15.90 5.16 10.14
N GLN A 55 15.18 5.80 9.21
CA GLN A 55 15.40 5.70 7.76
C GLN A 55 15.54 4.25 7.26
N THR A 56 14.72 3.35 7.81
CA THR A 56 14.71 1.93 7.49
C THR A 56 13.43 1.53 6.76
N GLY A 57 13.48 0.38 6.09
CA GLY A 57 12.41 -0.13 5.25
C GLY A 57 12.21 0.64 3.97
N ARG A 58 11.08 0.36 3.32
CA ARG A 58 10.74 0.93 2.01
C ARG A 58 9.31 1.44 2.00
N ILE A 59 9.11 2.49 1.22
CA ILE A 59 7.79 3.03 0.90
C ILE A 59 7.64 3.14 -0.62
N VAL A 60 6.51 2.67 -1.13
CA VAL A 60 6.14 2.77 -2.55
C VAL A 60 4.88 3.60 -2.63
N ILE A 61 4.90 4.66 -3.45
CA ILE A 61 3.76 5.56 -3.64
C ILE A 61 3.38 5.58 -5.12
N ARG A 62 2.11 5.33 -5.41
CA ARG A 62 1.55 5.36 -6.76
C ARG A 62 0.17 6.02 -6.80
N TYR A 63 -0.09 6.72 -7.90
CA TYR A 63 -1.38 7.31 -8.21
C TYR A 63 -2.15 6.41 -9.18
N GLY A 64 -3.46 6.35 -9.01
CA GLY A 64 -4.40 5.65 -9.88
C GLY A 64 -5.70 6.44 -10.01
N ARG A 65 -6.49 6.09 -11.03
CA ARG A 65 -7.77 6.76 -11.32
C ARG A 65 -8.83 6.49 -10.24
N ASP A 66 -8.71 5.35 -9.58
CA ASP A 66 -9.56 4.89 -8.48
C ASP A 66 -8.74 4.14 -7.43
N SER A 67 -9.37 3.76 -6.31
CA SER A 67 -8.70 3.07 -5.20
C SER A 67 -8.05 1.73 -5.62
N PRO A 68 -8.76 0.80 -6.30
CA PRO A 68 -8.16 -0.41 -6.88
C PRO A 68 -6.98 -0.15 -7.82
N ASP A 69 -7.10 0.79 -8.76
CA ASP A 69 -6.02 1.12 -9.72
C ASP A 69 -4.76 1.60 -8.98
N ALA A 70 -4.92 2.51 -8.01
CA ALA A 70 -3.82 3.01 -7.21
C ALA A 70 -3.11 1.87 -6.43
N PHE A 71 -3.89 0.94 -5.85
CA PHE A 71 -3.35 -0.22 -5.14
C PHE A 71 -2.61 -1.18 -6.09
N ALA A 72 -3.20 -1.56 -7.22
CA ALA A 72 -2.60 -2.48 -8.19
C ALA A 72 -1.26 -1.94 -8.73
N ARG A 73 -1.20 -0.63 -9.03
CA ARG A 73 0.03 0.05 -9.44
C ARG A 73 1.09 0.03 -8.35
N ALA A 74 0.70 0.29 -7.10
CA ALA A 74 1.61 0.26 -5.97
C ALA A 74 2.17 -1.16 -5.74
N VAL A 75 1.32 -2.19 -5.78
CA VAL A 75 1.72 -3.60 -5.64
C VAL A 75 2.70 -4.00 -6.74
N THR A 76 2.37 -3.69 -8.00
CA THR A 76 3.24 -3.99 -9.14
C THR A 76 4.62 -3.34 -8.98
N ALA A 77 4.65 -2.09 -8.52
CA ALA A 77 5.90 -1.39 -8.26
C ALA A 77 6.68 -2.00 -7.08
N ALA A 78 6.01 -2.40 -6.01
CA ALA A 78 6.63 -3.08 -4.88
C ALA A 78 7.27 -4.41 -5.29
N GLN A 79 6.54 -5.25 -6.03
CA GLN A 79 7.02 -6.55 -6.50
C GLN A 79 8.24 -6.43 -7.42
N ARG A 80 8.28 -5.43 -8.31
CA ARG A 80 9.45 -5.18 -9.18
C ARG A 80 10.72 -4.80 -8.42
N THR A 81 10.59 -4.33 -7.18
CA THR A 81 11.75 -3.94 -6.34
C THR A 81 12.18 -5.02 -5.35
N LEU A 82 11.42 -6.11 -5.25
CA LEU A 82 11.84 -7.27 -4.49
C LEU A 82 12.86 -8.06 -5.32
N PRO A 83 13.96 -8.53 -4.72
CA PRO A 83 14.82 -9.49 -5.40
C PRO A 83 13.98 -10.72 -5.80
N PRO A 84 14.25 -11.36 -6.94
CA PRO A 84 13.52 -12.56 -7.33
C PRO A 84 13.68 -13.57 -6.20
N THR A 85 12.57 -13.96 -5.59
CA THR A 85 12.53 -15.01 -4.58
C THR A 85 13.06 -16.27 -5.23
N ARG A 86 14.32 -16.64 -4.95
CA ARG A 86 14.84 -17.96 -5.34
C ARG A 86 14.11 -18.97 -4.46
N HIS A 87 13.16 -19.67 -5.05
CA HIS A 87 12.63 -20.92 -4.52
C HIS A 87 13.70 -22.01 -4.56
#